data_AF-A0A534LLB1-F1
#
_entry.id   AF-A0A534LLB1-F1
#
_cell.length_a   1.000
_cell.length_b   1.000
_cell.length_c   1.000
_cell.angle_alpha   90.00
_cell.angle_beta   90.00
_cell.angle_gamma   90.00
#
_symmetry.space_group_name_H-M   'P 1'
#
loop_
_entity.id
_entity.type
_entity.pdbx_description
1 polymer ?
#
loop_
_entity_poly.entity_id
_entity_poly.type
_entity_poly.pdbx_seq_one_letter_code
_entity_poly.pdbx_strand_id
1 'polypeptide(L)' 'MGRIVTIIGTRPEIIKMAPVVKALDGLDHEHVLVHSGQHYDLMMDRIFFRD' A
#
# COMPACT_ATOMS: atom_id res chain seq x y z
N MET A 1 -1.55 -22.43 2.19
CA MET A 1 -2.00 -21.06 1.91
C MET A 1 -1.18 -20.47 0.76
N GLY A 2 -1.72 -19.51 0.01
CA GLY A 2 -1.03 -18.86 -1.13
C GLY A 2 -0.55 -17.44 -0.81
N ARG A 3 0.28 -16.91 -1.72
CA ARG A 3 0.80 -15.53 -1.67
C ARG A 3 -0.18 -14.57 -2.35
N ILE A 4 -0.44 -13.43 -1.73
CA ILE A 4 -1.27 -12.35 -2.27
C ILE A 4 -0.37 -11.13 -2.46
N VAL A 5 -0.38 -10.54 -3.65
CA VAL A 5 0.37 -9.32 -3.95
C VAL A 5 -0.60 -8.20 -4.28
N THR A 6 -0.63 -7.17 -3.44
CA THR A 6 -1.41 -5.96 -3.66
C THR A 6 -0.49 -4.89 -4.26
N ILE A 7 -0.81 -4.39 -5.46
CA ILE A 7 -0.06 -3.32 -6.12
C ILE A 7 -0.91 -2.04 -6.12
N ILE A 8 -0.35 -0.95 -5.60
CA ILE A 8 -0.98 0.38 -5.59
C ILE A 8 0.01 1.44 -6.08
N GLY A 9 -0.46 2.54 -6.63
CA GLY A 9 0.42 3.58 -7.19
C GLY A 9 -0.02 5.02 -6.95
N THR A 10 -1.26 5.24 -6.56
CA THR A 10 -1.87 6.57 -6.43
C THR A 10 -2.47 6.80 -5.04
N ARG A 11 -2.62 8.06 -4.64
CA ARG A 11 -3.25 8.43 -3.37
C ARG A 11 -4.69 7.87 -3.22
N PRO A 12 -5.58 7.92 -4.24
CA PRO A 12 -6.89 7.27 -4.14
C PRO A 12 -6.81 5.75 -3.93
N GLU A 13 -5.84 5.06 -4.51
CA GLU A 13 -5.63 3.62 -4.28
C GLU A 13 -5.17 3.35 -2.85
N ILE A 14 -4.21 4.13 -2.32
CA ILE A 14 -3.78 4.01 -0.92
C ILE A 14 -4.98 4.14 0.04
N ILE A 15 -5.79 5.20 -0.13
CA ILE A 15 -6.94 5.47 0.74
C ILE A 15 -7.98 4.34 0.65
N LYS A 16 -8.29 3.87 -0.55
CA LYS A 16 -9.33 2.85 -0.78
C LYS A 16 -8.87 1.44 -0.41
N MET A 17 -7.57 1.14 -0.56
CA MET A 17 -7.02 -0.18 -0.30
C MET A 17 -6.60 -0.40 1.16
N ALA A 18 -6.42 0.65 1.96
CA ALA A 18 -6.10 0.55 3.38
C ALA A 18 -6.94 -0.50 4.17
N PRO A 19 -8.29 -0.53 4.09
CA PRO A 19 -9.07 -1.55 4.78
C PRO A 19 -8.87 -2.97 4.22
N VAL A 20 -8.60 -3.11 2.92
CA VAL A 20 -8.36 -4.41 2.27
C VAL A 20 -7.01 -4.98 2.71
N VAL A 21 -5.95 -4.16 2.68
CA VAL A 21 -4.62 -4.52 3.16
C VAL A 21 -4.68 -5.01 4.61
N LYS A 22 -5.36 -4.25 5.48
CA LYS A 22 -5.53 -4.62 6.89
C LYS A 22 -6.28 -5.94 7.08
N ALA A 23 -7.27 -6.22 6.23
CA ALA A 23 -8.00 -7.49 6.29
C ALA A 23 -7.11 -8.66 5.83
N LEU A 24 -6.32 -8.47 4.77
CA LEU A 24 -5.40 -9.48 4.24
C LEU A 24 -4.27 -9.83 5.23
N ASP A 25 -3.75 -8.83 5.97
CA ASP A 25 -2.73 -9.02 7.01
C ASP A 25 -3.23 -9.87 8.19
N GLY A 26 -4.55 -9.98 8.38
CA GLY A 26 -5.17 -10.79 9.43
C GLY A 26 -5.47 -12.24 9.02
N LEU A 27 -5.21 -12.61 7.77
CA LEU A 27 -5.40 -13.96 7.27
C LEU A 27 -4.07 -14.72 7.27
N ASP A 28 -4.12 -16.05 7.24
CA ASP A 28 -2.93 -16.92 7.23
C ASP A 28 -2.27 -16.99 5.81
N HIS A 29 -2.28 -15.87 5.08
CA HIS A 29 -1.65 -15.70 3.77
C HIS A 29 -0.34 -14.90 3.88
N GLU A 30 0.62 -15.21 3.01
CA GLU A 30 1.75 -14.30 2.79
C GLU A 30 1.25 -13.11 1.95
N HIS A 31 1.02 -11.97 2.60
CA HIS A 31 0.59 -10.75 1.94
C HIS A 31 1.78 -9.82 1.67
N VAL A 32 1.96 -9.42 0.41
CA VAL A 32 3.00 -8.48 -0.05
C VAL A 32 2.32 -7.24 -0.61
N LEU A 33 2.63 -6.07 -0.06
CA LEU A 33 2.18 -4.78 -0.57
C LEU A 33 3.31 -4.14 -1.40
N VAL A 34 3.01 -3.77 -2.65
CA VAL A 34 3.94 -3.09 -3.56
C VAL A 34 3.38 -1.72 -3.92
N HIS A 35 4.19 -0.69 -3.72
CA HIS A 35 3.90 0.66 -4.20
C HIS A 35 4.62 0.91 -5.53
N SER A 36 3.89 1.14 -6.62
CA SER A 36 4.42 1.28 -7.98
C SER A 36 5.09 2.64 -8.25
N GLY A 37 4.93 3.61 -7.35
CA GLY A 37 5.53 4.94 -7.51
C GLY A 37 4.84 5.84 -8.54
N GLN A 38 3.63 5.49 -9.01
CA GLN A 38 2.90 6.29 -10.02
C GLN A 38 2.54 7.70 -9.55
N HIS A 39 2.46 7.94 -8.24
CA HIS A 39 2.32 9.28 -7.65
C HIS A 39 3.61 9.68 -6.93
N TYR A 40 4.64 10.00 -7.70
CA TYR A 40 5.92 10.52 -7.22
C TYR A 40 5.82 12.05 -7.02
N ASP A 41 5.05 12.49 -6.02
CA ASP A 41 5.11 13.88 -5.59
C ASP A 41 6.20 14.04 -4.53
N LEU A 42 7.40 14.38 -4.99
CA LEU A 42 8.60 14.67 -4.16
C LEU A 42 8.33 15.66 -3.02
N MET A 43 7.29 16.49 -3.12
CA MET A 43 6.94 17.48 -2.10
C MET A 43 6.12 16.87 -0.96
N MET A 44 5.42 15.76 -1.20
CA MET A 44 4.54 15.13 -0.20
C MET A 44 5.25 14.02 0.59
N ASP A 45 6.30 13.41 0.03
CA ASP A 45 7.19 12.48 0.75
C ASP A 45 7.79 13.12 2.01
N ARG A 46 8.12 14.43 1.95
CA ARG A 46 8.68 15.17 3.09
C ARG A 46 7.68 15.45 4.21
N ILE A 47 6.37 15.36 3.96
CA ILE A 47 5.33 15.63 4.96
C ILE A 47 4.86 14.33 5.62
N PHE A 48 4.85 13.22 4.89
CA PHE A 48 4.40 11.91 5.39
C PHE A 48 5.52 10.98 5.86
N PHE A 49 6.77 11.20 5.44
CA PHE A 49 7.93 10.37 5.82
C PHE A 49 9.05 11.14 6.54
N ARG A 50 8.75 12.33 7.09
CA ARG A 50 9.61 12.96 8.11
C ARG A 50 9.18 12.47 9.48
N ASP A 51 10.02 11.60 10.05
CA ASP A 51 10.04 11.04 11.41
C ASP A 51 8.71 10.52 12.00
#